data_AF-A0AAV7JQX0-F1
#
_entry.id   AF-A0AAV7JQX0-F1
#
_cell.length_a   1.000
_cell.length_b   1.000
_cell.length_c   1.000
_cell.angle_alpha   90.00
_cell.angle_beta   90.00
_cell.angle_gamma   90.00
#
_symmetry.space_group_name_H-M   'P 1'
#
loop_
_entity.id
_entity.type
_entity.pdbx_description
1 polymer ?
#
loop_
_entity_poly.entity_id
_entity_poly.type
_entity_poly.pdbx_seq_one_letter_code
_entity_poly.pdbx_strand_id
1 'polypeptide(L)'
;MFCEPIWEDKTTVNKTPDSDFVELIAKVTKPKLKVPQSVLHGRTEKRNPLLPAVLLPHPGASYRPKEDEHTQLLQSVRTGEERRQRAEHKLRRSLRGMRYMSKKDIRKEERQQMREGLFKASERKSESDDNATLVTTSDNKQKVKKKKRKRKGVAMERRRALLEHEKRKLDIRQSEDIKNIKSLIKQLDIHTTLKKKRHSPLTKRLGKLRYHEPIREFQLRSQIAPGLGRLVAEGNLLRDRYKSLQKRNIIEVRQKKILKRKYQLKAYQKNSYKEFT
;
A
#
# COMPACT_ATOMS: atom_id res chain seq x y z
N MET A 1 -40.98 -11.99 -48.41
CA MET A 1 -40.01 -13.07 -48.09
C MET A 1 -39.09 -12.51 -47.02
N PHE A 2 -38.99 -13.14 -45.86
CA PHE A 2 -38.04 -12.75 -44.82
C PHE A 2 -36.87 -13.72 -44.83
N CYS A 3 -35.63 -13.21 -44.78
CA CYS A 3 -34.46 -14.05 -44.59
C CYS A 3 -34.32 -14.34 -43.09
N GLU A 4 -34.47 -15.60 -42.70
CA GLU A 4 -34.13 -16.05 -41.35
C GLU A 4 -32.62 -15.88 -41.11
N PRO A 5 -32.19 -15.43 -39.91
CA PRO A 5 -30.78 -15.28 -39.62
C PRO A 5 -30.13 -16.66 -39.50
N ILE A 6 -29.09 -16.91 -40.31
CA ILE A 6 -28.30 -18.15 -40.35
C ILE A 6 -27.62 -18.51 -39.00
N TRP A 7 -27.70 -17.61 -38.01
CA TRP A 7 -26.99 -17.64 -36.73
C TRP A 7 -27.93 -17.83 -35.53
N GLU A 8 -29.08 -18.49 -35.70
CA GLU A 8 -29.81 -19.03 -34.55
C GLU A 8 -29.06 -20.25 -33.99
N ASP A 9 -28.45 -20.08 -32.81
CA ASP A 9 -27.72 -21.14 -32.09
C ASP A 9 -28.68 -22.26 -31.63
N LYS A 10 -28.92 -23.21 -32.54
CA LYS A 10 -29.80 -24.38 -32.30
C LYS A 10 -29.23 -25.30 -31.24
N THR A 11 -29.64 -25.04 -29.99
CA THR A 11 -29.44 -25.85 -28.79
C THR A 11 -27.98 -26.15 -28.44
N THR A 12 -27.46 -25.50 -27.39
CA THR A 12 -26.23 -25.93 -26.71
C THR A 12 -26.46 -27.22 -25.93
N VAL A 13 -26.59 -28.34 -26.65
CA VAL A 13 -26.58 -29.68 -26.06
C VAL A 13 -25.20 -29.87 -25.43
N ASN A 14 -25.15 -29.92 -24.10
CA ASN A 14 -23.93 -30.18 -23.34
C ASN A 14 -23.50 -31.65 -23.50
N LYS A 15 -23.06 -32.03 -24.71
CA LYS A 15 -22.47 -33.33 -24.98
C LYS A 15 -21.20 -33.46 -24.15
N THR A 16 -21.21 -34.38 -23.19
CA THR A 16 -19.98 -34.89 -22.59
C THR A 16 -19.10 -35.45 -23.70
N PRO A 17 -17.80 -35.08 -23.78
CA PRO A 17 -16.92 -35.63 -24.80
C PRO A 17 -16.75 -37.13 -24.59
N ASP A 18 -16.69 -37.88 -25.69
CA ASP A 18 -16.55 -39.33 -25.68
C ASP A 18 -15.26 -39.75 -24.94
N SER A 19 -15.31 -40.85 -24.19
CA SER A 19 -14.20 -41.36 -23.35
C SER A 19 -12.89 -41.42 -24.13
N ASP A 20 -12.96 -41.97 -25.33
CA ASP A 20 -11.85 -42.30 -26.20
C ASP A 20 -11.18 -41.02 -26.74
N PHE A 21 -11.97 -39.95 -26.92
CA PHE A 21 -11.48 -38.63 -27.30
C PHE A 21 -10.77 -37.94 -26.13
N VAL A 22 -11.28 -38.10 -24.89
CA VAL A 22 -10.60 -37.62 -23.68
C VAL A 22 -9.28 -38.37 -23.45
N GLU A 23 -9.25 -39.69 -23.67
CA GLU A 23 -8.02 -40.49 -23.61
C GLU A 23 -7.01 -40.11 -24.70
N LEU A 24 -7.46 -39.91 -25.94
CA LEU A 24 -6.60 -39.47 -27.04
C LEU A 24 -5.95 -38.12 -26.72
N ILE A 25 -6.73 -37.17 -26.19
CA ILE A 25 -6.22 -35.88 -25.70
C ILE A 25 -5.22 -36.09 -24.56
N ALA A 26 -5.48 -36.99 -23.61
CA ALA A 26 -4.57 -37.26 -22.50
C ALA A 26 -3.24 -37.92 -22.95
N LYS A 27 -3.27 -38.73 -24.01
CA LYS A 27 -2.09 -39.37 -24.62
C LYS A 27 -1.28 -38.41 -25.50
N VAL A 28 -1.95 -37.51 -26.24
CA VAL A 28 -1.31 -36.57 -27.17
C VAL A 28 -0.84 -35.26 -26.50
N THR A 29 -1.55 -34.78 -25.46
CA THR A 29 -1.17 -33.53 -24.79
C THR A 29 -0.12 -33.75 -23.71
N LYS A 30 0.96 -32.94 -23.75
CA LYS A 30 2.03 -32.99 -22.75
C LYS A 30 1.47 -32.65 -21.36
N PRO A 31 1.85 -33.38 -20.29
CA PRO A 31 1.28 -33.19 -18.96
C PRO A 31 1.51 -31.76 -18.45
N LYS A 32 0.47 -31.16 -17.84
CA LYS A 32 0.51 -29.79 -17.32
C LYS A 32 1.53 -29.69 -16.18
N LEU A 33 2.69 -29.12 -16.48
CA LEU A 33 3.78 -28.84 -15.52
C LEU A 33 3.23 -28.10 -14.29
N LYS A 34 3.44 -28.67 -13.09
CA LYS A 34 2.99 -28.09 -11.81
C LYS A 34 3.81 -26.83 -11.50
N VAL A 35 3.30 -25.66 -11.88
CA VAL A 35 3.94 -24.37 -11.62
C VAL A 35 4.01 -24.11 -10.11
N PRO A 36 5.18 -23.79 -9.53
CA PRO A 36 5.30 -23.55 -8.09
C PRO A 36 4.49 -22.33 -7.65
N GLN A 37 3.87 -22.42 -6.48
CA GLN A 37 2.95 -21.39 -5.97
C GLN A 37 3.59 -19.99 -5.91
N SER A 38 4.89 -19.88 -5.62
CA SER A 38 5.63 -18.60 -5.58
C SER A 38 5.62 -17.84 -6.92
N VAL A 39 5.54 -18.55 -8.05
CA VAL A 39 5.43 -17.94 -9.39
C VAL A 39 3.99 -17.50 -9.68
N LEU A 40 2.99 -18.24 -9.17
CA LEU A 40 1.58 -17.90 -9.29
C LEU A 40 1.25 -16.62 -8.49
N HIS A 41 1.57 -16.59 -7.19
CA HIS A 41 1.46 -15.39 -6.35
C HIS A 41 2.30 -14.23 -6.92
N GLY A 42 3.45 -14.54 -7.50
CA GLY A 42 4.29 -13.57 -8.22
C GLY A 42 3.62 -12.87 -9.41
N ARG A 43 2.61 -13.47 -10.05
CA ARG A 43 1.83 -12.84 -11.13
C ARG A 43 0.69 -11.97 -10.61
N THR A 44 0.08 -12.30 -9.48
CA THR A 44 -1.12 -11.63 -8.95
C THR A 44 -0.79 -10.54 -7.92
N GLU A 45 0.05 -10.82 -6.93
CA GLU A 45 0.25 -9.95 -5.75
C GLU A 45 1.31 -8.85 -5.94
N LYS A 46 2.30 -9.11 -6.82
CA LYS A 46 3.36 -8.13 -7.12
C LYS A 46 2.86 -6.99 -8.00
N ARG A 47 1.80 -7.23 -8.78
CA ARG A 47 1.07 -6.19 -9.53
C ARG A 47 0.16 -5.44 -8.57
N ASN A 48 0.07 -4.11 -8.69
CA ASN A 48 -0.97 -3.37 -7.96
C ASN A 48 -2.34 -3.68 -8.58
N PRO A 49 -3.27 -4.36 -7.88
CA PRO A 49 -4.58 -4.72 -8.46
C PRO A 49 -5.51 -3.49 -8.60
N LEU A 50 -5.16 -2.38 -7.93
CA LEU A 50 -5.89 -1.11 -7.96
C LEU A 50 -5.72 -0.32 -9.27
N LEU A 51 -4.90 -0.80 -10.22
CA LEU A 51 -4.56 -0.06 -11.44
C LEU A 51 -4.67 -0.98 -12.68
N PRO A 52 -5.44 -0.59 -13.71
CA PRO A 52 -5.57 -1.38 -14.94
C PRO A 52 -4.25 -1.43 -15.70
N ALA A 53 -4.09 -2.45 -16.55
CA ALA A 53 -2.85 -2.69 -17.29
C ALA A 53 -2.48 -1.54 -18.24
N VAL A 54 -3.50 -0.91 -18.84
CA VAL A 54 -3.45 0.35 -19.58
C VAL A 54 -4.34 1.33 -18.84
N LEU A 55 -3.83 2.55 -18.59
CA LEU A 55 -4.65 3.66 -18.13
C LEU A 55 -5.32 4.28 -19.36
N LEU A 56 -6.62 4.57 -19.26
CA LEU A 56 -7.31 5.37 -20.26
C LEU A 56 -6.91 6.85 -20.12
N PRO A 57 -6.76 7.60 -21.23
CA PRO A 57 -6.57 9.04 -21.17
C PRO A 57 -7.84 9.74 -20.65
N HIS A 58 -7.69 10.99 -20.19
CA HIS A 58 -8.83 11.85 -19.86
C HIS A 58 -9.51 12.29 -21.16
N PRO A 59 -10.86 12.28 -21.27
CA PRO A 59 -11.56 12.74 -22.49
C PRO A 59 -11.16 14.14 -22.97
N GLY A 60 -10.75 15.06 -22.08
CA GLY A 60 -10.20 16.37 -22.43
C GLY A 60 -8.91 16.36 -23.25
N ALA A 61 -8.23 15.20 -23.37
CA ALA A 61 -7.06 15.00 -24.24
C ALA A 61 -7.42 14.38 -25.61
N SER A 62 -8.72 14.22 -25.89
CA SER A 62 -9.19 13.82 -27.23
C SER A 62 -8.90 14.92 -28.24
N TYR A 63 -8.75 14.53 -29.52
CA TYR A 63 -8.47 15.44 -30.63
C TYR A 63 -9.47 16.62 -30.75
N ARG A 64 -10.77 16.36 -30.51
CA ARG A 64 -11.83 17.37 -30.49
C ARG A 64 -12.63 17.23 -29.19
N PRO A 65 -12.11 17.73 -28.05
CA PRO A 65 -12.71 17.52 -26.74
C PRO A 65 -13.91 18.46 -26.52
N LYS A 66 -14.81 18.13 -25.59
CA LYS A 66 -15.78 19.13 -25.09
C LYS A 66 -15.08 20.18 -24.24
N GLU A 67 -15.62 21.39 -24.19
CA GLU A 67 -15.02 22.50 -23.43
C GLU A 67 -14.94 22.20 -21.92
N ASP A 68 -15.96 21.55 -21.34
CA ASP A 68 -15.95 21.12 -19.94
C ASP A 68 -14.86 20.09 -19.66
N GLU A 69 -14.71 19.11 -20.55
CA GLU A 69 -13.74 18.01 -20.42
C GLU A 69 -12.30 18.53 -20.61
N HIS A 70 -12.10 19.49 -21.52
CA HIS A 70 -10.81 20.16 -21.77
C HIS A 70 -10.42 21.08 -20.60
N THR A 71 -11.36 21.89 -20.08
CA THR A 71 -11.09 22.76 -18.94
C THR A 71 -10.83 21.96 -17.66
N GLN A 72 -11.52 20.84 -17.43
CA GLN A 72 -11.18 19.89 -16.35
C GLN A 72 -9.76 19.34 -16.48
N LEU A 73 -9.34 18.95 -17.69
CA LEU A 73 -7.96 18.52 -17.94
C LEU A 73 -6.97 19.64 -17.60
N LEU A 74 -7.17 20.85 -18.13
CA LEU A 74 -6.32 22.01 -17.86
C LEU A 74 -6.23 22.35 -16.37
N GLN A 75 -7.34 22.31 -15.63
CA GLN A 75 -7.35 22.50 -14.17
C GLN A 75 -6.54 21.39 -13.45
N SER A 76 -6.66 20.14 -13.89
CA SER A 76 -5.91 19.02 -13.32
C SER A 76 -4.39 19.13 -13.56
N VAL A 77 -3.98 19.69 -14.69
CA VAL A 77 -2.56 19.94 -15.00
C VAL A 77 -2.05 21.17 -14.26
N ARG A 78 -2.80 22.28 -14.28
CA ARG A 78 -2.48 23.53 -13.58
C ARG A 78 -2.24 23.29 -12.10
N THR A 79 -3.11 22.55 -11.42
CA THR A 79 -2.92 22.24 -9.98
C THR A 79 -1.71 21.33 -9.72
N GLY A 80 -1.27 20.54 -10.70
CA GLY A 80 -0.02 19.79 -10.66
C GLY A 80 1.22 20.69 -10.77
N GLU A 81 1.28 21.55 -11.78
CA GLU A 81 2.41 22.47 -11.98
C GLU A 81 2.47 23.57 -10.91
N GLU A 82 1.34 24.08 -10.41
CA GLU A 82 1.34 25.00 -9.25
C GLU A 82 1.96 24.35 -8.00
N ARG A 83 1.70 23.06 -7.74
CA ARG A 83 2.34 22.34 -6.62
C ARG A 83 3.85 22.22 -6.82
N ARG A 84 4.30 21.98 -8.05
CA ARG A 84 5.72 21.92 -8.44
C ARG A 84 6.41 23.27 -8.28
N GLN A 85 5.83 24.34 -8.82
CA GLN A 85 6.32 25.72 -8.68
C GLN A 85 6.39 26.16 -7.21
N ARG A 86 5.36 25.86 -6.40
CA ARG A 86 5.38 26.14 -4.95
C ARG A 86 6.50 25.38 -4.22
N ALA A 87 6.76 24.11 -4.59
CA ALA A 87 7.85 23.33 -4.03
C ALA A 87 9.23 23.87 -4.43
N GLU A 88 9.41 24.25 -5.71
CA GLU A 88 10.63 24.88 -6.22
C GLU A 88 10.87 26.24 -5.56
N HIS A 89 9.85 27.08 -5.43
CA HIS A 89 9.96 28.37 -4.76
C HIS A 89 10.26 28.23 -3.26
N LYS A 90 9.69 27.22 -2.58
CA LYS A 90 10.05 26.87 -1.20
C LYS A 90 11.52 26.46 -1.09
N LEU A 91 12.01 25.62 -1.99
CA LEU A 91 13.42 25.25 -2.06
C LEU A 91 14.32 26.47 -2.30
N ARG A 92 13.99 27.30 -3.30
CA ARG A 92 14.72 28.54 -3.62
C ARG A 92 14.71 29.54 -2.45
N ARG A 93 13.62 29.67 -1.71
CA ARG A 93 13.55 30.52 -0.49
C ARG A 93 14.45 29.96 0.63
N SER A 94 14.44 28.64 0.84
CA SER A 94 15.31 27.98 1.82
C SER A 94 16.79 28.11 1.45
N LEU A 95 17.12 28.02 0.15
CA LEU A 95 18.50 28.21 -0.34
C LEU A 95 18.95 29.68 -0.31
N ARG A 96 18.05 30.66 -0.47
CA ARG A 96 18.40 32.09 -0.29
C ARG A 96 18.80 32.42 1.15
N GLY A 97 18.15 31.80 2.14
CA GLY A 97 18.55 31.94 3.55
C GLY A 97 19.84 31.17 3.89
N MET A 98 20.13 30.09 3.14
CA MET A 98 21.36 29.32 3.24
C MET A 98 22.53 30.08 2.58
N ARG A 99 23.04 31.11 3.26
CA ARG A 99 24.35 31.68 2.95
C ARG A 99 25.37 30.55 2.95
N TYR A 100 26.05 30.32 1.84
CA TYR A 100 27.19 29.40 1.79
C TYR A 100 28.36 30.05 2.54
N MET A 101 28.33 29.95 3.87
CA MET A 101 29.45 30.33 4.73
C MET A 101 30.70 29.59 4.26
N SER A 102 31.77 30.33 3.99
CA SER A 102 33.05 29.74 3.66
C SER A 102 33.55 28.93 4.86
N LYS A 103 34.41 27.94 4.63
CA LYS A 103 35.10 27.22 5.71
C LYS A 103 35.90 28.15 6.63
N LYS A 104 36.20 29.39 6.19
CA LYS A 104 36.81 30.46 6.99
C LYS A 104 35.81 31.12 7.96
N ASP A 105 34.56 31.26 7.54
CA ASP A 105 33.52 32.00 8.27
C ASP A 105 32.95 31.13 9.41
N ILE A 106 32.66 29.86 9.11
CA ILE A 106 32.24 28.84 10.09
C ILE A 106 33.24 28.78 11.26
N ARG A 107 34.55 28.71 10.95
CA ARG A 107 35.67 28.73 11.92
C ARG A 107 35.81 30.02 12.74
N LYS A 108 35.11 31.10 12.34
CA LYS A 108 35.04 32.36 13.10
C LYS A 108 33.88 32.29 14.10
N GLU A 109 32.72 31.80 13.68
CA GLU A 109 31.54 31.62 14.52
C GLU A 109 31.73 30.53 15.58
N GLU A 110 32.33 29.37 15.22
CA GLU A 110 32.72 28.29 16.15
C GLU A 110 33.58 28.84 17.30
N ARG A 111 34.58 29.67 16.99
CA ARG A 111 35.48 30.30 17.96
C ARG A 111 34.78 31.33 18.87
N GLN A 112 33.62 31.84 18.44
CA GLN A 112 32.84 32.81 19.18
C GLN A 112 31.94 32.08 20.19
N GLN A 113 31.23 31.04 19.75
CA GLN A 113 30.38 30.18 20.60
C GLN A 113 31.17 29.50 21.73
N MET A 114 32.42 29.08 21.48
CA MET A 114 33.31 28.51 22.49
C MET A 114 33.67 29.46 23.66
N ARG A 115 33.25 30.73 23.63
CA ARG A 115 33.52 31.72 24.68
C ARG A 115 32.34 31.98 25.62
N GLU A 116 31.16 31.41 25.35
CA GLU A 116 29.88 31.85 25.97
C GLU A 116 29.26 30.82 26.94
N GLY A 117 29.78 29.59 27.00
CA GLY A 117 29.06 28.43 27.56
C GLY A 117 29.14 28.14 29.07
N LEU A 118 29.47 29.09 29.95
CA LEU A 118 29.93 28.77 31.33
C LEU A 118 28.88 28.86 32.47
N PHE A 119 27.69 29.46 32.26
CA PHE A 119 26.77 29.79 33.38
C PHE A 119 25.28 29.44 33.15
N LYS A 120 24.85 28.21 33.49
CA LYS A 120 23.55 27.88 34.16
C LYS A 120 23.27 26.36 34.23
N ALA A 121 23.22 25.81 35.45
CA ALA A 121 22.25 24.79 35.90
C ALA A 121 22.50 24.39 37.37
N SER A 122 21.47 24.41 38.22
CA SER A 122 21.42 23.64 39.48
C SER A 122 19.96 23.41 39.90
N GLU A 123 19.74 22.37 40.71
CA GLU A 123 18.57 22.06 41.54
C GLU A 123 17.17 21.99 40.90
N ARG A 124 16.53 20.81 41.05
CA ARG A 124 15.69 20.51 42.24
C ARG A 124 15.52 18.99 42.43
N LYS A 125 15.01 18.58 43.60
CA LYS A 125 14.92 17.19 44.08
C LYS A 125 13.46 16.74 44.33
N SER A 126 13.36 15.47 44.75
CA SER A 126 12.29 14.66 45.37
C SER A 126 11.48 15.36 46.51
N GLU A 127 10.53 14.78 47.28
CA GLU A 127 10.12 13.44 47.78
C GLU A 127 8.55 13.42 47.93
N SER A 128 7.75 12.36 48.18
CA SER A 128 7.82 10.87 48.08
C SER A 128 6.37 10.27 48.23
N ASP A 129 6.19 8.93 48.36
CA ASP A 129 5.26 8.08 49.19
C ASP A 129 3.86 8.59 49.69
N ASP A 130 2.84 7.82 50.12
CA ASP A 130 2.42 6.39 50.11
C ASP A 130 0.92 6.31 50.56
N ASN A 131 0.27 5.13 50.58
CA ASN A 131 -0.57 4.65 51.72
C ASN A 131 -1.31 3.29 51.54
N ALA A 132 -0.79 2.28 52.23
CA ALA A 132 -1.42 1.25 53.08
C ALA A 132 -2.98 1.01 53.19
N THR A 133 -3.38 -0.28 53.03
CA THR A 133 -4.14 -1.16 53.99
C THR A 133 -5.63 -0.88 54.40
N LEU A 134 -6.47 -1.73 55.07
CA LEU A 134 -6.44 -3.14 55.58
C LEU A 134 -7.89 -3.69 55.93
N VAL A 135 -8.02 -5.02 56.19
CA VAL A 135 -9.15 -5.81 56.85
C VAL A 135 -10.60 -5.67 56.30
N THR A 136 -11.64 -6.47 56.66
CA THR A 136 -11.88 -7.61 57.62
C THR A 136 -12.69 -8.74 56.89
N THR A 137 -13.44 -9.74 57.41
CA THR A 137 -13.99 -10.17 58.73
C THR A 137 -14.23 -11.71 58.75
N SER A 138 -14.75 -12.31 59.84
CA SER A 138 -15.13 -13.73 60.00
C SER A 138 -16.64 -13.96 60.26
N ASP A 139 -17.14 -15.21 60.22
CA ASP A 139 -17.73 -15.88 61.40
C ASP A 139 -18.35 -17.29 61.19
N ASN A 140 -18.69 -17.96 62.31
CA ASN A 140 -18.89 -19.42 62.44
C ASN A 140 -20.09 -19.74 63.37
N LYS A 141 -20.91 -20.79 63.08
CA LYS A 141 -21.61 -21.65 64.09
C LYS A 141 -22.41 -22.83 63.50
N GLN A 142 -22.92 -23.73 64.36
CA GLN A 142 -23.12 -25.15 64.04
C GLN A 142 -24.58 -25.70 64.01
N LYS A 143 -24.76 -26.67 63.10
CA LYS A 143 -25.50 -27.97 63.18
C LYS A 143 -26.70 -28.14 64.15
N VAL A 144 -27.83 -28.60 63.58
CA VAL A 144 -28.81 -29.51 64.24
C VAL A 144 -29.22 -30.66 63.29
N LYS A 145 -29.40 -31.88 63.84
CA LYS A 145 -29.92 -33.12 63.20
C LYS A 145 -31.26 -33.51 63.90
N LYS A 146 -32.12 -34.46 63.49
CA LYS A 146 -31.95 -35.59 62.53
C LYS A 146 -33.20 -35.94 61.68
N LYS A 147 -34.42 -35.41 61.95
CA LYS A 147 -35.64 -35.67 61.13
C LYS A 147 -35.73 -34.87 59.81
N LYS A 148 -34.75 -33.97 59.56
CA LYS A 148 -34.69 -33.04 58.41
C LYS A 148 -34.03 -33.63 57.14
N ARG A 149 -33.73 -34.94 57.09
CA ARG A 149 -32.80 -35.55 56.11
C ARG A 149 -33.39 -35.71 54.68
N LYS A 150 -34.57 -36.35 54.50
CA LYS A 150 -35.22 -36.46 53.17
C LYS A 150 -35.62 -35.08 52.60
N ARG A 151 -36.22 -34.19 53.42
CA ARG A 151 -36.51 -32.79 53.02
C ARG A 151 -35.24 -31.97 52.69
N LYS A 152 -34.11 -32.20 53.39
CA LYS A 152 -32.80 -31.61 52.97
C LYS A 152 -32.27 -32.19 51.66
N GLY A 153 -32.54 -33.46 51.34
CA GLY A 153 -32.20 -34.04 50.03
C GLY A 153 -32.85 -33.24 48.90
N VAL A 154 -34.17 -33.21 48.86
CA VAL A 154 -34.96 -32.47 47.85
C VAL A 154 -34.63 -30.97 47.84
N ALA A 155 -34.37 -30.34 48.99
CA ALA A 155 -33.98 -28.93 49.04
C ALA A 155 -32.55 -28.68 48.52
N MET A 156 -31.60 -29.57 48.78
CA MET A 156 -30.23 -29.50 48.24
C MET A 156 -30.22 -29.79 46.73
N GLU A 157 -31.08 -30.69 46.27
CA GLU A 157 -31.26 -31.04 44.86
C GLU A 157 -31.91 -29.90 44.07
N ARG A 158 -32.99 -29.29 44.59
CA ARG A 158 -33.54 -28.03 44.04
C ARG A 158 -32.50 -26.91 44.04
N ARG A 159 -31.70 -26.77 45.10
CA ARG A 159 -30.60 -25.78 45.15
C ARG A 159 -29.50 -26.06 44.13
N ARG A 160 -29.15 -27.34 43.88
CA ARG A 160 -28.22 -27.74 42.81
C ARG A 160 -28.78 -27.40 41.44
N ALA A 161 -30.03 -27.76 41.15
CA ALA A 161 -30.69 -27.44 39.89
C ALA A 161 -30.77 -25.93 39.63
N LEU A 162 -31.05 -25.12 40.66
CA LEU A 162 -30.99 -23.65 40.58
C LEU A 162 -29.57 -23.15 40.27
N LEU A 163 -28.55 -23.61 41.00
CA LEU A 163 -27.15 -23.24 40.77
C LEU A 163 -26.63 -23.69 39.39
N GLU A 164 -27.09 -24.83 38.88
CA GLU A 164 -26.78 -25.29 37.51
C GLU A 164 -27.49 -24.44 36.45
N HIS A 165 -28.73 -24.05 36.68
CA HIS A 165 -29.48 -23.17 35.79
C HIS A 165 -28.90 -21.75 35.76
N GLU A 166 -28.43 -21.24 36.91
CA GLU A 166 -27.67 -19.99 37.02
C GLU A 166 -26.33 -20.08 36.29
N LYS A 167 -25.55 -21.17 36.47
CA LYS A 167 -24.33 -21.42 35.69
C LYS A 167 -24.60 -21.45 34.19
N ARG A 168 -25.53 -22.28 33.72
CA ARG A 168 -25.91 -22.37 32.30
C ARG A 168 -26.31 -20.99 31.72
N LYS A 169 -26.98 -20.13 32.51
CA LYS A 169 -27.30 -18.75 32.12
C LYS A 169 -26.07 -17.85 32.03
N LEU A 170 -25.08 -18.00 32.92
CA LEU A 170 -23.80 -17.30 32.83
C LEU A 170 -22.98 -17.81 31.63
N ASP A 171 -22.93 -19.11 31.40
CA ASP A 171 -22.24 -19.75 30.27
C ASP A 171 -22.81 -19.26 28.92
N ILE A 172 -24.14 -19.17 28.81
CA ILE A 172 -24.84 -18.62 27.63
C ILE A 172 -24.44 -17.16 27.40
N ARG A 173 -24.52 -16.31 28.44
CA ARG A 173 -24.12 -14.89 28.37
C ARG A 173 -22.67 -14.72 27.96
N GLN A 174 -21.75 -15.46 28.58
CA GLN A 174 -20.33 -15.46 28.19
C GLN A 174 -20.15 -15.91 26.73
N SER A 175 -20.94 -16.87 26.24
CA SER A 175 -20.92 -17.24 24.82
C SER A 175 -21.39 -16.11 23.89
N GLU A 176 -22.33 -15.27 24.34
CA GLU A 176 -22.86 -14.11 23.63
C GLU A 176 -21.85 -12.96 23.65
N ASP A 177 -21.26 -12.65 24.81
CA ASP A 177 -20.17 -11.69 24.94
C ASP A 177 -18.98 -12.06 24.06
N ILE A 178 -18.59 -13.35 24.02
CA ILE A 178 -17.53 -13.85 23.14
C ILE A 178 -17.90 -13.69 21.65
N LYS A 179 -19.18 -13.88 21.26
CA LYS A 179 -19.64 -13.61 19.87
C LYS A 179 -19.58 -12.11 19.56
N ASN A 180 -20.04 -11.27 20.50
CA ASN A 180 -20.05 -9.81 20.39
C ASN A 180 -18.63 -9.27 20.22
N ILE A 181 -17.69 -9.68 21.09
CA ILE A 181 -16.26 -9.33 21.02
C ILE A 181 -15.65 -9.78 19.68
N LYS A 182 -15.90 -11.02 19.23
CA LYS A 182 -15.44 -11.49 17.91
C LYS A 182 -16.00 -10.66 16.75
N SER A 183 -17.26 -10.22 16.83
CA SER A 183 -17.87 -9.35 15.83
C SER A 183 -17.22 -7.96 15.80
N LEU A 184 -16.92 -7.40 16.98
CA LEU A 184 -16.30 -6.09 17.14
C LEU A 184 -14.84 -6.10 16.65
N ILE A 185 -14.07 -7.13 16.97
CA ILE A 185 -12.72 -7.34 16.41
C ILE A 185 -12.78 -7.37 14.87
N LYS A 186 -13.70 -8.14 14.30
CA LYS A 186 -13.87 -8.22 12.83
C LYS A 186 -14.24 -6.87 12.21
N GLN A 187 -15.05 -6.05 12.87
CA GLN A 187 -15.36 -4.68 12.43
C GLN A 187 -14.12 -3.76 12.52
N LEU A 188 -13.33 -3.86 13.59
CA LEU A 188 -12.08 -3.12 13.77
C LEU A 188 -11.02 -3.51 12.74
N ASP A 189 -10.90 -4.79 12.37
CA ASP A 189 -10.02 -5.27 11.30
C ASP A 189 -10.44 -4.73 9.93
N ILE A 190 -11.75 -4.74 9.63
CA ILE A 190 -12.29 -4.12 8.41
C ILE A 190 -11.97 -2.62 8.40
N HIS A 191 -12.21 -1.89 9.50
CA HIS A 191 -11.99 -0.45 9.57
C HIS A 191 -10.50 -0.08 9.51
N THR A 192 -9.61 -0.83 10.19
CA THR A 192 -8.17 -0.59 10.14
C THR A 192 -7.57 -0.98 8.80
N THR A 193 -8.01 -2.06 8.15
CA THR A 193 -7.56 -2.40 6.79
C THR A 193 -8.08 -1.40 5.75
N LEU A 194 -9.29 -0.86 5.90
CA LEU A 194 -9.78 0.25 5.07
C LEU A 194 -8.97 1.53 5.28
N LYS A 195 -8.66 1.92 6.53
CA LYS A 195 -7.75 3.06 6.81
C LYS A 195 -6.36 2.84 6.22
N LYS A 196 -5.77 1.66 6.39
CA LYS A 196 -4.47 1.28 5.79
C LYS A 196 -4.51 1.39 4.25
N LYS A 197 -5.58 0.92 3.59
CA LYS A 197 -5.79 1.05 2.14
C LYS A 197 -5.94 2.53 1.70
N ARG A 198 -6.71 3.35 2.43
CA ARG A 198 -6.93 4.78 2.14
C ARG A 198 -5.65 5.62 2.20
N HIS A 199 -4.73 5.31 3.12
CA HIS A 199 -3.47 6.05 3.30
C HIS A 199 -2.25 5.39 2.64
N SER A 200 -2.35 4.15 2.17
CA SER A 200 -1.28 3.51 1.40
C SER A 200 -1.07 4.22 0.05
N PRO A 201 0.17 4.55 -0.34
CA PRO A 201 0.42 5.16 -1.65
C PRO A 201 0.10 4.17 -2.77
N LEU A 202 -0.50 4.67 -3.86
CA LEU A 202 -0.87 3.89 -5.06
C LEU A 202 0.30 3.10 -5.68
N THR A 203 1.54 3.51 -5.41
CA THR A 203 2.78 2.87 -5.87
C THR A 203 3.64 2.50 -4.66
N LYS A 204 4.13 1.25 -4.58
CA LYS A 204 5.06 0.83 -3.51
C LYS A 204 6.50 1.16 -3.92
N ARG A 205 7.38 1.45 -2.97
CA ARG A 205 8.81 1.71 -3.26
C ARG A 205 9.58 0.39 -3.36
N LEU A 206 9.73 -0.13 -4.57
CA LEU A 206 10.44 -1.41 -4.82
C LEU A 206 11.95 -1.35 -4.57
N GLY A 207 12.59 -0.18 -4.74
CA GLY A 207 14.04 -0.02 -4.67
C GLY A 207 14.47 1.23 -3.89
N LYS A 208 15.66 1.77 -4.20
CA LYS A 208 16.17 3.02 -3.58
C LYS A 208 15.38 4.26 -4.03
N LEU A 209 15.01 4.32 -5.31
CA LEU A 209 14.31 5.46 -5.90
C LEU A 209 12.80 5.40 -5.64
N ARG A 210 12.16 6.58 -5.51
CA ARG A 210 10.70 6.72 -5.42
C ARG A 210 10.09 6.82 -6.82
N TYR A 211 8.83 6.42 -6.98
CA TYR A 211 8.10 6.72 -8.20
C TYR A 211 7.79 8.22 -8.27
N HIS A 212 8.00 8.77 -9.46
CA HIS A 212 7.57 10.10 -9.84
C HIS A 212 6.65 9.93 -11.06
N GLU A 213 5.42 10.42 -10.92
CA GLU A 213 4.40 10.44 -11.97
C GLU A 213 4.85 11.43 -13.07
N PRO A 214 4.72 11.11 -14.37
CA PRO A 214 5.01 12.06 -15.42
C PRO A 214 4.00 13.22 -15.40
N ILE A 215 4.43 14.38 -15.89
CA ILE A 215 3.54 15.47 -16.30
C ILE A 215 2.60 14.91 -17.37
N ARG A 216 1.30 15.23 -17.30
CA ARG A 216 0.34 14.83 -18.33
C ARG A 216 0.61 15.63 -19.61
N GLU A 217 0.57 14.94 -20.74
CA GLU A 217 0.65 15.54 -22.07
C GLU A 217 -0.74 16.10 -22.45
N PHE A 218 -0.82 17.33 -22.97
CA PHE A 218 -2.07 18.07 -23.22
C PHE A 218 -1.87 19.23 -24.23
N GLN A 219 -2.92 19.59 -24.96
CA GLN A 219 -2.94 20.73 -25.89
C GLN A 219 -3.63 21.96 -25.30
N LEU A 220 -3.11 23.16 -25.57
CA LEU A 220 -3.82 24.42 -25.36
C LEU A 220 -4.91 24.64 -26.42
N ARG A 221 -5.91 25.47 -26.13
CA ARG A 221 -7.03 25.77 -27.06
C ARG A 221 -6.58 26.27 -28.44
N SER A 222 -5.44 26.96 -28.51
CA SER A 222 -4.81 27.45 -29.76
C SER A 222 -3.93 26.41 -30.48
N GLN A 223 -3.65 25.26 -29.85
CA GLN A 223 -2.83 24.17 -30.39
C GLN A 223 -3.67 22.98 -30.90
N ILE A 224 -4.94 22.91 -30.51
CA ILE A 224 -5.90 21.92 -31.02
C ILE A 224 -6.05 22.14 -32.54
N ALA A 225 -5.56 21.20 -33.35
CA ALA A 225 -5.56 21.33 -34.80
C ALA A 225 -6.99 21.29 -35.38
N PRO A 226 -7.36 22.16 -36.34
CA PRO A 226 -8.74 22.25 -36.85
C PRO A 226 -9.13 21.13 -37.84
N GLY A 227 -8.22 20.20 -38.16
CA GLY A 227 -8.55 18.99 -38.93
C GLY A 227 -7.54 17.87 -38.66
N LEU A 228 -7.96 16.60 -38.75
CA LEU A 228 -7.12 15.43 -38.47
C LEU A 228 -5.82 15.38 -39.29
N GLY A 229 -5.86 15.79 -40.56
CA GLY A 229 -4.67 15.89 -41.42
C GLY A 229 -3.64 16.96 -41.00
N ARG A 230 -3.94 17.77 -39.97
CA ARG A 230 -3.04 18.73 -39.33
C ARG A 230 -2.72 18.37 -37.87
N LEU A 231 -3.14 17.19 -37.39
CA LEU A 231 -2.88 16.75 -36.03
C LEU A 231 -1.43 16.27 -35.89
N VAL A 232 -0.64 17.01 -35.10
CA VAL A 232 0.65 16.53 -34.62
C VAL A 232 0.42 15.44 -33.56
N ALA A 233 1.04 14.27 -33.75
CA ALA A 233 0.99 13.21 -32.76
C ALA A 233 1.87 13.56 -31.55
N GLU A 234 1.26 13.72 -30.38
CA GLU A 234 1.94 14.13 -29.14
C GLU A 234 2.27 12.95 -28.21
N GLY A 235 3.25 13.18 -27.34
CA GLY A 235 3.64 12.27 -26.27
C GLY A 235 4.58 11.15 -26.71
N ASN A 236 4.85 10.22 -25.79
CA ASN A 236 5.71 9.07 -26.07
C ASN A 236 5.15 7.79 -25.42
N LEU A 237 4.60 6.91 -26.26
CA LEU A 237 3.95 5.67 -25.81
C LEU A 237 4.88 4.75 -25.02
N LEU A 238 6.16 4.64 -25.40
CA LEU A 238 7.14 3.82 -24.67
C LEU A 238 7.39 4.39 -23.25
N ARG A 239 7.44 5.72 -23.12
CA ARG A 239 7.58 6.44 -21.85
C ARG A 239 6.35 6.24 -20.95
N ASP A 240 5.14 6.33 -21.50
CA ASP A 240 3.91 5.98 -20.76
C ASP A 240 3.92 4.52 -20.33
N ARG A 241 4.10 3.56 -21.26
CA ARG A 241 4.04 2.13 -20.90
C ARG A 241 5.11 1.75 -19.87
N TYR A 242 6.32 2.31 -19.96
CA TYR A 242 7.34 2.20 -18.93
C TYR A 242 6.90 2.80 -17.58
N LYS A 243 6.23 3.96 -17.58
CA LYS A 243 5.67 4.58 -16.37
C LYS A 243 4.48 3.84 -15.79
N SER A 244 3.62 3.23 -16.61
CA SER A 244 2.55 2.31 -16.19
C SER A 244 3.12 1.05 -15.53
N LEU A 245 4.18 0.47 -16.08
CA LEU A 245 4.87 -0.69 -15.49
C LEU A 245 5.54 -0.35 -14.15
N GLN A 246 6.08 0.86 -13.99
CA GLN A 246 6.54 1.39 -12.69
C GLN A 246 5.37 1.61 -11.71
N LYS A 247 4.29 2.28 -12.16
CA LYS A 247 3.11 2.60 -11.33
C LYS A 247 2.37 1.33 -10.85
N ARG A 248 2.43 0.24 -11.61
CA ARG A 248 1.89 -1.08 -11.26
C ARG A 248 2.83 -1.97 -10.43
N ASN A 249 4.01 -1.48 -10.03
CA ASN A 249 5.07 -2.24 -9.35
C ASN A 249 5.58 -3.48 -10.13
N ILE A 250 5.50 -3.48 -11.47
CA ILE A 250 6.05 -4.58 -12.29
C ILE A 250 7.54 -4.37 -12.57
N ILE A 251 7.95 -3.11 -12.74
CA ILE A 251 9.35 -2.71 -12.95
C ILE A 251 9.72 -1.67 -11.88
N GLU A 252 10.89 -1.79 -11.26
CA GLU A 252 11.37 -0.79 -10.31
C GLU A 252 11.80 0.52 -10.99
N VAL A 253 11.85 1.60 -10.21
CA VAL A 253 12.31 2.90 -10.70
C VAL A 253 13.83 2.89 -10.82
N ARG A 254 14.34 3.02 -12.06
CA ARG A 254 15.77 3.07 -12.38
C ARG A 254 16.17 4.42 -12.98
N GLN A 255 17.46 4.73 -12.88
CA GLN A 255 18.13 5.83 -13.58
C GLN A 255 19.19 5.25 -14.52
N LYS A 256 19.48 5.93 -15.64
CA LYS A 256 20.57 5.53 -16.56
C LYS A 256 21.91 5.67 -15.83
N LYS A 257 22.54 4.53 -15.51
CA LYS A 257 23.93 4.53 -15.01
C LYS A 257 24.85 4.90 -16.17
N ILE A 258 25.69 5.91 -15.98
CA ILE A 258 26.80 6.22 -16.89
C ILE A 258 27.98 5.34 -16.48
N LEU A 259 28.56 4.61 -17.44
CA LEU A 259 29.77 3.83 -17.21
C LEU A 259 30.95 4.80 -17.04
N LYS A 260 31.42 4.98 -15.81
CA LYS A 260 32.64 5.73 -15.48
C LYS A 260 33.60 4.81 -14.73
N ARG A 261 34.87 4.78 -15.15
CA ARG A 261 35.93 4.06 -14.43
C ARG A 261 36.24 4.79 -13.11
N LYS A 262 36.55 4.05 -12.03
CA LYS A 262 36.96 4.61 -10.73
C LYS A 262 38.35 5.27 -10.81
N TYR A 263 39.22 4.74 -11.67
CA TYR A 263 40.58 5.19 -11.90
C TYR A 263 40.77 5.55 -13.37
N GLN A 264 41.72 6.44 -13.66
CA GLN A 264 42.15 6.72 -15.02
C GLN A 264 42.76 5.45 -15.65
N LEU A 265 42.54 5.22 -16.94
CA LEU A 265 43.22 4.15 -17.66
C LEU A 265 44.66 4.61 -17.92
N LYS A 266 45.65 3.85 -17.43
CA LYS A 266 47.05 4.00 -17.87
C LYS A 266 47.15 3.56 -19.33
N ALA A 267 47.10 4.51 -20.26
CA ALA A 267 47.53 4.27 -21.62
C ALA A 267 49.07 4.19 -21.64
N TYR A 268 49.61 3.20 -22.34
CA TYR A 268 51.04 3.05 -22.60
C TYR A 268 51.22 2.66 -24.06
N GLN A 269 52.28 3.16 -24.70
CA GLN A 269 52.71 2.73 -26.02
C GLN A 269 53.30 1.32 -25.89
N LYS A 270 52.91 0.39 -26.77
CA LYS A 270 53.51 -0.94 -26.81
C LYS A 270 54.98 -0.81 -27.20
N ASN A 271 55.86 -1.58 -26.55
CA ASN A 271 57.30 -1.65 -26.82
C ASN A 271 57.64 -1.69 -28.32
N SER A 272 56.98 -2.56 -29.10
CA SER A 272 57.18 -2.68 -30.54
C SER A 272 56.90 -1.42 -31.38
N TYR A 273 56.21 -0.41 -30.82
CA TYR A 273 55.96 0.90 -31.45
C TYR A 273 56.89 1.99 -30.91
N LYS A 274 57.72 1.68 -29.91
CA LYS A 274 58.75 2.53 -29.31
C LYS A 274 60.16 2.11 -29.78
N GLU A 275 60.31 0.83 -30.13
CA GLU A 275 61.53 0.18 -30.62
C GLU A 275 61.62 0.17 -32.16
N PHE A 276 60.61 0.72 -32.86
CA PHE A 276 60.61 0.85 -34.32
C PHE A 276 61.26 2.18 -34.73
N THR A 277 62.54 2.09 -35.11
CA THR A 277 63.34 3.16 -35.74
C THR A 277 63.35 3.01 -37.25
#